data_AF-A0A661DKK3-F1
#
_entry.id   AF-A0A661DKK3-F1
#
_cell.length_a   1.000
_cell.length_b   1.000
_cell.length_c   1.000
_cell.angle_alpha   90.00
_cell.angle_beta   90.00
_cell.angle_gamma   90.00
#
_symmetry.space_group_name_H-M   'P 1'
#
loop_
_entity.id
_entity.type
_entity.pdbx_description
1 polymer ?
#
loop_
_entity_poly.entity_id
_entity_poly.type
_entity_poly.pdbx_seq_one_letter_code
_entity_poly.pdbx_strand_id
1 'polypeptide(L)' 'MEMKQGMWVAFTMKGGSKAVGIIGEQQVTGDFFIDYTDCTGFSSRVFFEDVLSWYEIDINWEELKK' A
#
# COMPACT_ATOMS: atom_id res chain seq x y z
N MET A 1 13.30 -1.80 4.73
CA MET A 1 12.80 -0.99 3.60
C MET A 1 12.47 0.40 4.11
N GLU A 2 12.85 1.46 3.40
CA GLU A 2 12.51 2.85 3.76
C GLU A 2 11.23 3.25 3.02
N MET A 3 10.11 3.33 3.73
CA MET A 3 8.81 3.77 3.19
C MET A 3 8.80 5.29 3.05
N LYS A 4 8.24 5.82 1.96
CA LYS A 4 8.15 7.26 1.70
C LYS A 4 6.74 7.64 1.25
N GLN A 5 6.30 8.83 1.66
CA GLN A 5 5.06 9.42 1.16
C GLN A 5 5.06 9.43 -0.38
N GLY A 6 3.93 9.06 -0.97
CA GLY A 6 3.74 8.99 -2.42
C GLY A 6 4.20 7.68 -3.07
N MET A 7 4.83 6.77 -2.33
CA MET A 7 5.13 5.43 -2.85
C MET A 7 3.86 4.62 -3.04
N TRP A 8 3.78 3.91 -4.16
CA TRP A 8 2.73 2.92 -4.41
C TRP A 8 3.07 1.60 -3.74
N VAL A 9 2.06 0.95 -3.19
CA VAL A 9 2.17 -0.35 -2.52
C VAL A 9 1.05 -1.28 -2.97
N ALA A 10 1.39 -2.56 -3.16
CA ALA A 10 0.43 -3.63 -3.35
C ALA A 10 0.41 -4.51 -2.09
N PHE A 11 -0.77 -4.89 -1.62
CA PHE A 11 -0.89 -5.67 -0.40
C PHE A 11 -2.08 -6.63 -0.45
N THR A 12 -2.08 -7.58 0.48
CA THR A 12 -3.15 -8.57 0.65
C THR A 12 -3.82 -8.36 2.00
N MET A 13 -5.14 -8.20 1.99
CA MET A 13 -5.97 -8.09 3.20
C MET A 13 -6.25 -9.47 3.79
N LYS A 14 -6.63 -9.49 5.08
CA LYS A 14 -7.11 -10.71 5.74
C LYS A 14 -8.31 -11.26 4.95
N GLY A 15 -8.21 -12.50 4.47
CA GLY A 15 -9.19 -13.10 3.56
C GLY A 15 -8.70 -13.25 2.12
N GLY A 16 -7.50 -12.76 1.78
CA GLY A 16 -6.85 -13.00 0.49
C GLY A 16 -7.16 -11.98 -0.61
N SER A 17 -8.05 -11.02 -0.33
CA SER A 17 -8.32 -9.89 -1.23
C SER A 17 -7.07 -9.05 -1.43
N LYS A 18 -6.83 -8.61 -2.67
CA LYS A 18 -5.67 -7.81 -3.04
C LYS A 18 -6.08 -6.37 -3.33
N ALA A 19 -5.23 -5.42 -2.95
CA ALA A 19 -5.44 -4.00 -3.22
C ALA A 19 -4.11 -3.32 -3.56
N VAL A 20 -4.24 -2.14 -4.17
CA VAL A 20 -3.14 -1.23 -4.45
C VAL A 20 -3.47 0.10 -3.80
N GLY A 21 -2.47 0.75 -3.22
CA GLY A 21 -2.63 2.03 -2.56
C GLY A 21 -1.38 2.89 -2.62
N ILE A 22 -1.51 4.09 -2.08
CA ILE A 22 -0.43 5.09 -1.98
C ILE A 22 -0.16 5.41 -0.52
N ILE A 23 1.12 5.52 -0.17
CA ILE A 23 1.53 5.88 1.18
C ILE A 23 1.28 7.37 1.41
N GLY A 24 0.55 7.69 2.47
CA GLY A 24 0.40 9.04 3.00
C GLY A 24 1.04 9.18 4.38
N GLU A 25 1.21 10.42 4.81
CA GLU A 25 1.75 10.78 6.13
C GLU A 25 0.82 11.81 6.78
N GLN A 26 0.46 11.58 8.05
CA GLN A 26 -0.35 12.54 8.80
C GLN A 26 0.51 13.74 9.22
N GLN A 27 0.15 14.95 8.81
CA GLN A 27 0.95 16.15 9.11
C GLN A 27 1.12 16.46 10.60
N VAL A 28 0.18 16.02 11.44
CA VAL A 28 0.20 16.32 12.88
C VAL A 28 1.03 15.31 13.66
N THR A 29 0.88 14.02 13.36
CA THR A 29 1.52 12.94 14.13
C THR A 29 2.77 12.37 13.45
N GLY A 30 2.93 12.59 12.14
CA GLY A 30 3.96 11.94 11.32
C GLY A 30 3.65 10.47 11.02
N ASP A 31 2.47 9.97 11.39
CA ASP A 31 2.13 8.56 11.20
C ASP A 31 1.82 8.26 9.75
N PHE A 32 2.35 7.15 9.26
CA PHE A 32 2.10 6.67 7.91
C PHE A 32 0.81 5.86 7.81
N PHE A 33 0.16 5.99 6.66
CA PHE A 33 -1.01 5.22 6.27
C PHE A 33 -0.96 4.88 4.78
N ILE A 34 -1.84 3.97 4.36
CA ILE A 34 -2.04 3.59 2.96
C ILE A 34 -3.47 3.95 2.59
N ASP A 35 -3.64 4.91 1.68
CA ASP A 35 -4.94 5.11 1.01
C ASP A 35 -5.02 4.16 -0.18
N TYR A 36 -6.06 3.34 -0.24
CA TYR A 36 -6.17 2.27 -1.24
C TYR A 36 -7.56 2.23 -1.87
N THR A 37 -7.63 1.63 -3.06
CA THR A 37 -8.86 1.24 -3.72
C THR A 37 -8.77 -0.25 -4.06
N ASP A 38 -9.79 -1.02 -3.69
CA ASP A 38 -9.84 -2.46 -3.99
C ASP A 38 -10.43 -2.76 -5.37
N CYS A 39 -10.48 -4.05 -5.73
CA CYS A 39 -11.01 -4.49 -7.03
C CYS A 39 -12.52 -4.27 -7.22
N THR A 40 -13.24 -3.92 -6.16
CA THR A 40 -14.67 -3.57 -6.21
C THR A 40 -14.90 -2.06 -6.40
N GLY A 41 -13.83 -1.26 -6.37
CA GLY A 41 -13.88 0.20 -6.40
C GLY A 41 -14.10 0.84 -5.02
N PHE A 42 -14.11 0.05 -3.94
CA PHE A 42 -14.20 0.58 -2.59
C PHE A 42 -12.87 1.22 -2.19
N SER A 43 -12.93 2.43 -1.63
CA SER A 43 -11.74 3.18 -1.20
C SER A 43 -11.71 3.34 0.32
N SER A 44 -10.55 3.13 0.91
CA SER A 44 -10.36 3.24 2.36
C SER A 44 -8.89 3.50 2.73
N ARG A 45 -8.61 3.47 4.03
CA ARG A 45 -7.30 3.74 4.63
C ARG A 45 -6.88 2.61 5.56
N VAL A 46 -5.60 2.23 5.51
CA VAL A 46 -4.96 1.33 6.46
C VAL A 46 -3.82 2.06 7.16
N PHE A 47 -3.81 2.08 8.50
CA PHE A 47 -2.68 2.62 9.25
C PHE A 47 -1.58 1.57 9.39
N PHE A 48 -0.33 2.00 9.49
CA PHE A 48 0.81 1.08 9.57
C PHE A 48 0.76 0.18 10.81
N GLU A 49 0.14 0.63 11.90
CA GLU A 49 -0.10 -0.15 13.10
C GLU A 49 -1.03 -1.35 12.89
N ASP A 50 -1.90 -1.30 11.87
CA ASP A 50 -2.81 -2.39 11.50
C ASP A 50 -2.15 -3.44 10.57
N VAL A 51 -0.93 -3.16 10.10
CA VAL A 51 -0.21 -4.04 9.16
C VAL A 51 0.51 -5.15 9.93
N LEU A 52 -0.04 -6.37 9.83
CA LEU A 52 0.50 -7.55 10.51
C LEU A 52 1.86 -8.02 9.96
N SER A 53 2.15 -7.75 8.69
CA SER A 53 3.36 -8.24 8.01
C SER A 53 3.67 -7.40 6.78
N TRP A 54 4.96 -7.10 6.59
CA TRP A 54 5.47 -6.38 5.42
C TRP A 54 6.23 -7.34 4.51
N TYR A 55 5.82 -7.41 3.25
CA TYR A 55 6.52 -8.18 2.21
C TYR A 55 6.89 -7.26 1.06
N GLU A 56 8.10 -7.40 0.54
CA GLU A 56 8.60 -6.65 -0.62
C GLU A 56 8.24 -7.40 -1.90
N ILE A 57 7.56 -6.72 -2.83
CA ILE A 57 7.43 -7.19 -4.21
C ILE A 57 7.87 -6.02 -5.09
N ASP A 58 9.12 -6.06 -5.53
CA ASP A 58 9.63 -5.14 -6.54
C ASP A 58 9.26 -5.67 -7.93
N ILE A 59 8.48 -4.90 -8.69
CA ILE A 59 8.04 -5.26 -10.04
C ILE A 59 8.63 -4.27 -11.02
N ASN A 60 9.60 -4.72 -11.81
CA ASN A 60 10.13 -3.94 -12.91
C ASN A 60 9.12 -3.93 -14.08
N TRP A 61 8.28 -2.89 -14.11
CA TRP A 61 7.23 -2.74 -15.11
C TRP A 61 7.75 -2.52 -16.54
N GLU A 62 8.99 -2.05 -16.70
CA GLU A 62 9.61 -1.84 -18.01
C GLU A 62 10.00 -3.17 -18.68
N GLU A 63 10.29 -4.21 -17.91
CA GLU A 63 10.60 -5.53 -18.45
C GLU A 63 9.37 -6.35 -18.86
N LEU A 64 8.20 -6.05 -18.29
CA LEU A 64 6.95 -6.74 -18.59
C LEU A 64 6.31 -6.35 -19.94
N LYS A 65 6.87 -5.36 -20.64
CA LYS A 65 6.41 -4.92 -21.97
C LYS A 65 7.12 -5.63 -23.15
N LYS A 66 7.96 -6.64 -22.88
CA LYS A 66 8.57 -7.52 -23.89
C LYS A 66 7.64 -8.67 -24.24
#